data_AF-A0A4S5CU33-F1
#
_entry.id   AF-A0A4S5CU33-F1
#
_cell.length_a   1.000
_cell.length_b   1.000
_cell.length_c   1.000
_cell.angle_alpha   90.00
_cell.angle_beta   90.00
_cell.angle_gamma   90.00
#
_symmetry.space_group_name_H-M   'P 1'
#
loop_
_entity.id
_entity.type
_entity.pdbx_description
1 polymer ?
#
loop_
_entity_poly.entity_id
_entity_poly.type
_entity_poly.pdbx_seq_one_letter_code
_entity_poly.pdbx_strand_id
1 'polypeptide(L)'
;MAISKRKKGIKEGKLLNRKENPCMTYPDILRTLHNLIAAPLIEQTPSFLDEARSDVREAVNALLPNLLAAIVHRGLSSPSEATALMAVLDSPRLDPALPQGNLDNFFSGGAVTESHITAGTALLAELFGDRVHDMERATASLANLRLGSGRALLAMVAPFAFAVLRHAWMTSEEGTDRVSLVRLLHAQRHAVHPALQERFLSALGMPSAATWLESTADPDAALARPVSAAVQTRHDEGKRRRRALWVILLLLLAVLLLLAYCSHRTPGTTEKAAETASAASAVPASSSQPASSATAASAAPAVDKASESAASSVESVKPQVGTTPPLLDVRFSYASAALPDDFKQTASEWVAYAKEHADAMFEVTGFADDTGEQALNEHLADRRAEAVMAALVAAGVDTPRFSKAAPRIVSQATDAAAARHAEVRPKP
;
A
#
# COMPACT_ATOMS: atom_id res chain seq x y z
N MET A 1 43.30 49.34 39.90
CA MET A 1 42.24 50.25 39.43
C MET A 1 42.82 51.15 38.35
N ALA A 2 42.62 50.84 37.07
CA ALA A 2 43.12 51.64 35.94
C ALA A 2 42.30 51.34 34.69
N ILE A 3 41.81 52.38 34.00
CA ILE A 3 41.13 52.30 32.71
C ILE A 3 42.10 52.81 31.64
N SER A 4 42.31 52.07 30.56
CA SER A 4 43.14 52.52 29.44
C SER A 4 42.57 52.11 28.08
N LYS A 5 42.30 53.09 27.23
CA LYS A 5 41.83 52.90 25.84
C LYS A 5 43.03 52.72 24.90
N ARG A 6 43.02 51.69 24.03
CA ARG A 6 43.78 51.53 22.76
C ARG A 6 43.39 50.19 22.12
N LYS A 7 43.41 49.97 20.80
CA LYS A 7 43.27 50.88 19.63
C LYS A 7 42.87 50.00 18.41
N LYS A 8 42.09 50.57 17.48
CA LYS A 8 41.68 50.00 16.17
C LYS A 8 42.80 49.19 15.47
N GLY A 9 42.53 47.94 15.06
CA GLY A 9 43.47 47.08 14.33
C GLY A 9 42.78 45.91 13.62
N ILE A 10 42.87 45.87 12.28
CA ILE A 10 42.18 44.94 11.38
C ILE A 10 42.81 43.53 11.44
N LYS A 11 41.97 42.48 11.39
CA LYS A 11 42.29 41.22 10.70
C LYS A 11 41.04 40.67 9.99
N GLU A 12 41.19 40.42 8.71
CA GLU A 12 40.23 39.70 7.87
C GLU A 12 40.37 38.17 8.07
N GLY A 13 39.56 37.39 7.35
CA GLY A 13 40.06 36.10 6.85
C GLY A 13 39.67 34.82 7.60
N LYS A 14 38.40 34.69 8.03
CA LYS A 14 37.75 33.36 7.96
C LYS A 14 36.22 33.41 7.84
N LEU A 15 35.75 33.69 6.62
CA LEU A 15 34.48 33.13 6.15
C LEU A 15 34.67 31.60 6.08
N LEU A 16 34.43 30.92 7.20
CA LEU A 16 34.23 29.47 7.18
C LEU A 16 32.93 29.22 6.42
N ASN A 17 33.08 28.84 5.15
CA ASN A 17 31.99 28.42 4.28
C ASN A 17 31.34 27.17 4.87
N ARG A 18 30.43 27.38 5.82
CA ARG A 18 29.46 26.38 6.26
C ARG A 18 28.56 26.17 5.06
N LYS A 19 28.94 25.21 4.20
CA LYS A 19 28.00 24.61 3.27
C LYS A 19 26.78 24.21 4.09
N GLU A 20 25.69 24.91 3.87
CA GLU A 20 24.38 24.42 4.26
C GLU A 20 24.18 23.20 3.38
N ASN A 21 24.28 22.01 3.98
CA ASN A 21 23.90 20.80 3.29
C ASN A 21 22.45 21.01 2.86
N PRO A 22 22.11 20.89 1.56
CA PRO A 22 20.71 21.00 1.16
C PRO A 22 19.90 19.99 1.96
N CYS A 23 18.72 20.39 2.42
CA CYS A 23 17.80 19.45 3.04
C CYS A 23 17.41 18.44 1.96
N MET A 24 17.90 17.21 2.07
CA MET A 24 17.66 16.15 1.09
C MET A 24 16.22 15.67 1.24
N THR A 25 15.29 16.37 0.57
CA THR A 25 13.87 16.03 0.56
C THR A 25 13.65 14.77 -0.25
N TYR A 26 13.71 13.61 0.41
CA TYR A 26 13.25 12.36 -0.18
C TYR A 26 11.74 12.43 -0.47
N PRO A 27 11.25 11.80 -1.55
CA PRO A 27 9.82 11.73 -1.82
C PRO A 27 9.10 10.91 -0.74
N ASP A 28 7.87 11.32 -0.42
CA ASP A 28 6.96 10.56 0.44
C ASP A 28 6.34 9.40 -0.34
N ILE A 29 6.94 8.21 -0.18
CA ILE A 29 6.53 6.98 -0.87
C ILE A 29 5.11 6.57 -0.44
N LEU A 30 4.72 6.81 0.81
CA LEU A 30 3.38 6.48 1.30
C LEU A 30 2.31 7.34 0.59
N ARG A 31 2.55 8.65 0.50
CA ARG A 31 1.66 9.58 -0.21
C ARG A 31 1.62 9.30 -1.71
N THR A 32 2.75 8.99 -2.35
CA THR A 32 2.77 8.59 -3.76
C THR A 32 1.98 7.30 -4.00
N LEU A 33 2.13 6.28 -3.14
CA LEU A 33 1.36 5.05 -3.25
C LEU A 33 -0.15 5.28 -3.03
N HIS A 34 -0.52 6.04 -2.00
CA HIS A 34 -1.92 6.33 -1.71
C HIS A 34 -2.59 7.09 -2.88
N ASN A 35 -1.94 8.12 -3.42
CA ASN A 35 -2.43 8.88 -4.56
C ASN A 35 -2.54 8.02 -5.84
N LEU A 36 -1.64 7.06 -6.05
CA LEU A 36 -1.58 6.24 -7.26
C LEU A 36 -2.64 5.12 -7.26
N ILE A 37 -2.70 4.30 -6.20
CA ILE A 37 -3.45 3.04 -6.22
C ILE A 37 -4.66 2.97 -5.27
N ALA A 38 -4.82 3.89 -4.31
CA ALA A 38 -5.90 3.74 -3.32
C ALA A 38 -7.30 3.80 -3.96
N ALA A 39 -7.59 4.82 -4.78
CA ALA A 39 -8.89 4.95 -5.44
C ALA A 39 -9.16 3.83 -6.48
N PRO A 40 -8.24 3.50 -7.41
CA PRO A 40 -8.41 2.36 -8.34
C PRO A 40 -8.70 1.03 -7.63
N LEU A 41 -8.01 0.72 -6.52
CA LEU A 41 -8.29 -0.48 -5.73
C LEU A 41 -9.69 -0.43 -5.08
N ILE A 42 -10.06 0.69 -4.46
CA ILE A 42 -11.36 0.86 -3.79
C ILE A 42 -12.54 0.74 -4.78
N GLU A 43 -12.32 1.12 -6.03
CA GLU A 43 -13.37 1.19 -7.04
C GLU A 43 -13.53 -0.12 -7.83
N GLN A 44 -12.41 -0.71 -8.28
CA GLN A 44 -12.37 -1.85 -9.19
C GLN A 44 -12.28 -3.22 -8.48
N THR A 45 -11.57 -3.30 -7.36
CA THR A 45 -11.28 -4.57 -6.67
C THR A 45 -12.48 -5.25 -5.98
N PRO A 46 -13.52 -4.55 -5.45
CA PRO A 46 -14.61 -5.20 -4.72
C PRO A 46 -15.40 -6.25 -5.53
N SER A 47 -15.57 -6.04 -6.84
CA SER A 47 -16.24 -7.00 -7.74
C SER A 47 -15.38 -8.20 -8.08
N PHE A 48 -14.06 -8.04 -8.15
CA PHE A 48 -13.11 -9.14 -8.37
C PHE A 48 -12.92 -10.00 -7.11
N LEU A 49 -12.88 -9.38 -5.93
CA LEU A 49 -12.71 -10.10 -4.67
C LEU A 49 -14.00 -10.64 -4.06
N ASP A 50 -15.18 -10.21 -4.52
CA ASP A 50 -16.48 -10.55 -3.92
C ASP A 50 -16.49 -10.19 -2.42
N GLU A 51 -16.19 -8.91 -2.15
CA GLU A 51 -16.07 -8.30 -0.82
C GLU A 51 -16.77 -6.93 -0.81
N ALA A 52 -17.12 -6.41 0.38
CA ALA A 52 -17.75 -5.10 0.49
C ALA A 52 -16.76 -3.93 0.19
N ARG A 53 -17.23 -2.88 -0.50
CA ARG A 53 -16.41 -1.69 -0.82
C ARG A 53 -15.91 -0.95 0.43
N SER A 54 -16.64 -1.00 1.54
CA SER A 54 -16.21 -0.50 2.85
C SER A 54 -14.96 -1.24 3.33
N ASP A 55 -14.99 -2.55 3.23
CA ASP A 55 -14.03 -3.48 3.82
C ASP A 55 -12.74 -3.48 2.96
N VAL A 56 -12.88 -3.45 1.63
CA VAL A 56 -11.75 -3.20 0.71
C VAL A 56 -11.10 -1.83 0.96
N ARG A 57 -11.89 -0.78 1.24
CA ARG A 57 -11.35 0.56 1.56
C ARG A 57 -10.55 0.57 2.85
N GLU A 58 -11.09 -0.01 3.92
CA GLU A 58 -10.37 -0.11 5.20
C GLU A 58 -9.11 -0.95 5.03
N ALA A 59 -9.20 -2.07 4.29
CA ALA A 59 -8.05 -2.91 3.97
C ALA A 59 -6.95 -2.15 3.22
N VAL A 60 -7.28 -1.40 2.17
CA VAL A 60 -6.31 -0.59 1.39
C VAL A 60 -5.67 0.49 2.27
N ASN A 61 -6.47 1.25 3.02
CA ASN A 61 -5.99 2.32 3.88
C ASN A 61 -5.05 1.79 4.98
N ALA A 62 -5.35 0.62 5.55
CA ALA A 62 -4.53 -0.03 6.55
C ALA A 62 -3.27 -0.69 5.95
N LEU A 63 -3.40 -1.34 4.79
CA LEU A 63 -2.33 -2.12 4.15
C LEU A 63 -1.19 -1.25 3.60
N LEU A 64 -1.49 -0.11 2.96
CA LEU A 64 -0.48 0.75 2.34
C LEU A 64 0.65 1.17 3.31
N PRO A 65 0.38 1.78 4.49
CA PRO A 65 1.43 2.14 5.44
C PRO A 65 2.10 0.90 6.06
N ASN A 66 1.34 -0.15 6.36
CA ASN A 66 1.87 -1.32 7.07
C ASN A 66 2.74 -2.23 6.17
N LEU A 67 2.46 -2.29 4.86
CA LEU A 67 3.35 -2.96 3.90
C LEU A 67 4.63 -2.14 3.66
N LEU A 68 4.53 -0.82 3.52
CA LEU A 68 5.71 0.04 3.43
C LEU A 68 6.56 -0.06 4.71
N ALA A 69 5.93 -0.19 5.88
CA ALA A 69 6.61 -0.45 7.15
C ALA A 69 7.37 -1.78 7.17
N ALA A 70 6.80 -2.83 6.57
CA ALA A 70 7.47 -4.12 6.42
C ALA A 70 8.71 -4.01 5.52
N ILE A 71 8.60 -3.31 4.40
CA ILE A 71 9.71 -3.09 3.45
C ILE A 71 10.82 -2.24 4.09
N VAL A 72 10.46 -1.15 4.79
CA VAL A 72 11.40 -0.29 5.52
C VAL A 72 12.11 -1.06 6.64
N HIS A 73 11.38 -1.81 7.47
CA HIS A 73 12.00 -2.65 8.51
C HIS A 73 12.96 -3.69 7.91
N ARG A 74 12.55 -4.36 6.82
CA ARG A 74 13.37 -5.36 6.13
C ARG A 74 14.66 -4.76 5.57
N GLY A 75 14.57 -3.63 4.87
CA GLY A 75 15.72 -2.96 4.28
C GLY A 75 16.66 -2.28 5.29
N LEU A 76 16.21 -2.04 6.53
CA LEU A 76 17.02 -1.47 7.61
C LEU A 76 17.56 -2.52 8.62
N SER A 77 16.99 -3.72 8.68
CA SER A 77 17.32 -4.72 9.73
C SER A 77 18.70 -5.36 9.59
N SER A 78 19.23 -5.54 8.37
CA SER A 78 20.58 -6.07 8.17
C SER A 78 21.13 -5.80 6.76
N PRO A 79 22.46 -5.88 6.54
CA PRO A 79 23.07 -5.66 5.23
C PRO A 79 22.66 -6.72 4.20
N SER A 80 22.38 -7.94 4.67
CA SER A 80 21.83 -9.03 3.86
C SER A 80 20.41 -8.77 3.40
N GLU A 81 19.56 -8.17 4.24
CA GLU A 81 18.15 -7.94 3.93
C GLU A 81 17.95 -6.65 3.12
N ALA A 82 18.78 -5.64 3.33
CA ALA A 82 18.95 -4.52 2.41
C ALA A 82 19.38 -5.00 1.00
N THR A 83 20.31 -5.95 0.91
CA THR A 83 20.75 -6.51 -0.38
C THR A 83 19.68 -7.40 -1.03
N ALA A 84 18.88 -8.14 -0.24
CA ALA A 84 17.73 -8.88 -0.74
C ALA A 84 16.63 -7.95 -1.27
N LEU A 85 16.38 -6.82 -0.60
CA LEU A 85 15.48 -5.79 -1.10
C LEU A 85 15.96 -5.19 -2.43
N MET A 86 17.26 -4.90 -2.58
CA MET A 86 17.82 -4.47 -3.88
C MET A 86 17.56 -5.52 -4.98
N ALA A 87 17.76 -6.80 -4.71
CA ALA A 87 17.46 -7.86 -5.68
C ALA A 87 15.98 -7.92 -6.10
N VAL A 88 15.06 -7.69 -5.16
CA VAL A 88 13.61 -7.59 -5.41
C VAL A 88 13.26 -6.34 -6.22
N LEU A 89 13.94 -5.20 -5.98
CA LEU A 89 13.78 -3.97 -6.74
C LEU A 89 14.37 -4.06 -8.16
N ASP A 90 15.39 -4.88 -8.38
CA ASP A 90 15.96 -5.16 -9.71
C ASP A 90 15.43 -6.47 -10.35
N SER A 91 14.41 -7.08 -9.73
CA SER A 91 13.81 -8.33 -10.22
C SER A 91 13.07 -8.11 -11.55
N PRO A 92 13.29 -8.93 -12.60
CA PRO A 92 12.60 -8.79 -13.89
C PRO A 92 11.10 -9.10 -13.83
N ARG A 93 10.57 -9.43 -12.64
CA ARG A 93 9.14 -9.56 -12.34
C ARG A 93 8.48 -8.23 -11.95
N LEU A 94 9.28 -7.23 -11.59
CA LEU A 94 8.82 -5.91 -11.20
C LEU A 94 8.82 -5.00 -12.43
N ASP A 95 7.64 -4.63 -12.92
CA ASP A 95 7.52 -3.64 -14.00
C ASP A 95 7.87 -2.24 -13.46
N PRO A 96 8.94 -1.58 -13.96
CA PRO A 96 9.33 -0.25 -13.51
C PRO A 96 8.40 0.86 -14.02
N ALA A 97 7.49 0.57 -14.97
CA ALA A 97 6.53 1.53 -15.51
C ALA A 97 5.25 1.66 -14.66
N LEU A 98 4.99 0.75 -13.71
CA LEU A 98 3.81 0.78 -12.83
C LEU A 98 3.50 2.15 -12.19
N PRO A 99 4.47 2.98 -11.74
CA PRO A 99 4.19 4.31 -11.16
C PRO A 99 3.67 5.34 -12.18
N GLN A 100 3.68 5.01 -13.47
CA GLN A 100 3.30 5.88 -14.60
C GLN A 100 2.26 5.21 -15.52
N GLY A 101 1.86 3.96 -15.24
CA GLY A 101 0.93 3.19 -16.04
C GLY A 101 -0.52 3.64 -15.84
N ASN A 102 -1.35 3.42 -16.87
CA ASN A 102 -2.79 3.56 -16.72
C ASN A 102 -3.35 2.38 -15.89
N LEU A 103 -4.23 2.68 -14.93
CA LEU A 103 -4.84 1.72 -14.02
C LEU A 103 -6.31 1.41 -14.34
N ASP A 104 -6.84 1.91 -15.47
CA ASP A 104 -8.18 1.57 -15.98
C ASP A 104 -8.38 0.05 -16.09
N ASN A 105 -9.34 -0.48 -15.33
CA ASN A 105 -9.66 -1.93 -15.26
C ASN A 105 -8.49 -2.85 -14.84
N PHE A 106 -7.43 -2.30 -14.26
CA PHE A 106 -6.23 -3.05 -13.86
C PHE A 106 -6.48 -4.04 -12.72
N PHE A 107 -7.43 -3.73 -11.81
CA PHE A 107 -7.75 -4.55 -10.64
C PHE A 107 -9.13 -5.25 -10.71
N SER A 108 -9.87 -5.10 -11.82
CA SER A 108 -11.20 -5.69 -12.00
C SER A 108 -11.18 -7.17 -12.43
N GLY A 109 -10.01 -7.78 -12.62
CA GLY A 109 -9.86 -9.20 -12.91
C GLY A 109 -9.38 -9.53 -14.34
N GLY A 110 -9.20 -10.82 -14.60
CA GLY A 110 -8.65 -11.33 -15.85
C GLY A 110 -7.12 -11.27 -15.90
N ALA A 111 -6.56 -11.56 -17.08
CA ALA A 111 -5.14 -11.91 -17.24
C ALA A 111 -4.14 -10.84 -16.74
N VAL A 112 -4.47 -9.54 -16.83
CA VAL A 112 -3.62 -8.45 -16.31
C VAL A 112 -3.57 -8.52 -14.78
N THR A 113 -4.72 -8.54 -14.12
CA THR A 113 -4.84 -8.64 -12.67
C THR A 113 -4.22 -9.95 -12.13
N GLU A 114 -4.46 -11.07 -12.81
CA GLU A 114 -3.90 -12.39 -12.44
C GLU A 114 -2.37 -12.46 -12.58
N SER A 115 -1.82 -11.91 -13.67
CA SER A 115 -0.37 -11.80 -13.87
C SER A 115 0.27 -10.88 -12.83
N HIS A 116 -0.38 -9.77 -12.50
CA HIS A 116 0.08 -8.83 -11.48
C HIS A 116 0.07 -9.43 -10.06
N ILE A 117 -0.99 -10.15 -9.68
CA ILE A 117 -1.05 -10.93 -8.43
C ILE A 117 0.05 -12.00 -8.39
N THR A 118 0.34 -12.64 -9.53
CA THR A 118 1.40 -13.65 -9.65
C THR A 118 2.81 -13.03 -9.54
N ALA A 119 3.02 -11.81 -10.04
CA ALA A 119 4.24 -11.04 -9.81
C ALA A 119 4.36 -10.63 -8.33
N GLY A 120 3.31 -10.07 -7.73
CA GLY A 120 3.30 -9.63 -6.34
C GLY A 120 3.53 -10.73 -5.33
N THR A 121 2.87 -11.88 -5.48
CA THR A 121 3.13 -13.06 -4.63
C THR A 121 4.58 -13.56 -4.73
N ALA A 122 5.18 -13.54 -5.93
CA ALA A 122 6.58 -13.91 -6.11
C ALA A 122 7.54 -12.91 -5.44
N LEU A 123 7.36 -11.60 -5.64
CA LEU A 123 8.19 -10.54 -5.05
C LEU A 123 8.08 -10.52 -3.50
N LEU A 124 6.88 -10.75 -2.97
CA LEU A 124 6.65 -10.91 -1.52
C LEU A 124 7.38 -12.14 -0.96
N ALA A 125 7.29 -13.28 -1.64
CA ALA A 125 7.97 -14.51 -1.22
C ALA A 125 9.50 -14.37 -1.28
N GLU A 126 10.03 -13.67 -2.28
CA GLU A 126 11.47 -13.38 -2.43
C GLU A 126 12.00 -12.51 -1.27
N LEU A 127 11.23 -11.52 -0.82
CA LEU A 127 11.65 -10.62 0.27
C LEU A 127 11.39 -11.17 1.68
N PHE A 128 10.20 -11.73 1.92
CA PHE A 128 9.69 -12.07 3.26
C PHE A 128 9.64 -13.59 3.54
N GLY A 129 9.67 -14.44 2.52
CA GLY A 129 9.60 -15.90 2.68
C GLY A 129 8.34 -16.36 3.42
N ASP A 130 8.51 -17.24 4.41
CA ASP A 130 7.40 -17.85 5.17
C ASP A 130 6.47 -16.82 5.87
N ARG A 131 6.98 -15.61 6.16
CA ARG A 131 6.22 -14.50 6.77
C ARG A 131 5.07 -14.00 5.90
N VAL A 132 5.06 -14.25 4.59
CA VAL A 132 3.97 -13.83 3.71
C VAL A 132 2.64 -14.38 4.22
N HIS A 133 2.57 -15.63 4.71
CA HIS A 133 1.34 -16.20 5.25
C HIS A 133 0.84 -15.51 6.53
N ASP A 134 1.74 -14.94 7.33
CA ASP A 134 1.36 -14.13 8.50
C ASP A 134 0.82 -12.76 8.04
N MET A 135 1.44 -12.15 7.03
CA MET A 135 0.99 -10.89 6.42
C MET A 135 -0.35 -11.03 5.69
N GLU A 136 -0.60 -12.15 4.99
CA GLU A 136 -1.89 -12.50 4.38
C GLU A 136 -3.00 -12.55 5.43
N ARG A 137 -2.76 -13.28 6.54
CA ARG A 137 -3.69 -13.39 7.67
C ARG A 137 -3.90 -12.05 8.38
N ALA A 138 -2.84 -11.27 8.57
CA ALA A 138 -2.95 -9.93 9.12
C ALA A 138 -3.85 -9.06 8.24
N THR A 139 -3.54 -8.93 6.94
CA THR A 139 -4.29 -8.13 5.95
C THR A 139 -5.77 -8.45 5.96
N ALA A 140 -6.12 -9.74 5.88
CA ALA A 140 -7.52 -10.18 5.96
C ALA A 140 -8.18 -9.72 7.28
N SER A 141 -7.46 -9.86 8.39
CA SER A 141 -7.98 -9.53 9.73
C SER A 141 -8.12 -8.03 10.00
N LEU A 142 -7.41 -7.14 9.28
CA LEU A 142 -7.46 -5.68 9.53
C LEU A 142 -8.86 -5.12 9.22
N ALA A 143 -9.52 -5.67 8.19
CA ALA A 143 -10.74 -5.13 7.62
C ALA A 143 -11.80 -6.21 7.32
N ASN A 144 -11.82 -7.29 8.12
CA ASN A 144 -12.83 -8.36 8.06
C ASN A 144 -12.95 -9.12 6.71
N LEU A 145 -11.97 -9.01 5.82
CA LEU A 145 -11.95 -9.70 4.53
C LEU A 145 -11.77 -11.22 4.68
N ARG A 146 -12.21 -11.98 3.68
CA ARG A 146 -11.86 -13.41 3.58
C ARG A 146 -10.36 -13.57 3.33
N LEU A 147 -9.76 -14.67 3.82
CA LEU A 147 -8.31 -14.90 3.73
C LEU A 147 -7.77 -14.89 2.29
N GLY A 148 -8.53 -15.43 1.33
CA GLY A 148 -8.19 -15.39 -0.09
C GLY A 148 -8.10 -13.96 -0.63
N SER A 149 -9.02 -13.10 -0.20
CA SER A 149 -9.13 -11.70 -0.58
C SER A 149 -8.03 -10.84 0.04
N GLY A 150 -7.73 -11.04 1.34
CA GLY A 150 -6.61 -10.40 2.00
C GLY A 150 -5.26 -10.74 1.34
N ARG A 151 -5.06 -12.00 0.94
CA ARG A 151 -3.90 -12.42 0.13
C ARG A 151 -3.87 -11.74 -1.24
N ALA A 152 -4.98 -11.75 -1.97
CA ALA A 152 -5.05 -11.16 -3.31
C ALA A 152 -4.76 -9.65 -3.26
N LEU A 153 -5.32 -8.93 -2.29
CA LEU A 153 -5.07 -7.50 -2.09
C LEU A 153 -3.61 -7.21 -1.71
N LEU A 154 -3.02 -7.99 -0.79
CA LEU A 154 -1.59 -7.91 -0.45
C LEU A 154 -0.71 -8.07 -1.69
N ALA A 155 -1.03 -9.04 -2.56
CA ALA A 155 -0.34 -9.29 -3.81
C ALA A 155 -0.60 -8.21 -4.89
N MET A 156 -1.77 -7.55 -4.90
CA MET A 156 -2.04 -6.40 -5.78
C MET A 156 -1.21 -5.17 -5.40
N VAL A 157 -1.07 -4.89 -4.10
CA VAL A 157 -0.40 -3.68 -3.61
C VAL A 157 1.14 -3.81 -3.69
N ALA A 158 1.69 -5.01 -3.49
CA ALA A 158 3.14 -5.19 -3.37
C ALA A 158 3.98 -4.74 -4.58
N PRO A 159 3.65 -5.06 -5.85
CA PRO A 159 4.43 -4.59 -6.99
C PRO A 159 4.46 -3.07 -7.10
N PHE A 160 3.37 -2.37 -6.75
CA PHE A 160 3.37 -0.90 -6.71
C PHE A 160 4.26 -0.36 -5.59
N ALA A 161 4.19 -0.94 -4.38
CA ALA A 161 5.06 -0.58 -3.26
C ALA A 161 6.55 -0.72 -3.63
N PHE A 162 6.91 -1.81 -4.32
CA PHE A 162 8.27 -2.01 -4.84
C PHE A 162 8.59 -1.06 -6.01
N ALA A 163 7.69 -0.84 -6.97
CA ALA A 163 7.97 -0.01 -8.15
C ALA A 163 8.10 1.48 -7.82
N VAL A 164 7.29 2.01 -6.89
CA VAL A 164 7.40 3.39 -6.42
C VAL A 164 8.70 3.58 -5.62
N LEU A 165 9.06 2.64 -4.75
CA LEU A 165 10.35 2.65 -4.04
C LEU A 165 11.53 2.56 -5.02
N ARG A 166 11.44 1.67 -6.02
CA ARG A 166 12.43 1.56 -7.10
C ARG A 166 12.58 2.87 -7.85
N HIS A 167 11.47 3.50 -8.24
CA HIS A 167 11.48 4.76 -8.98
C HIS A 167 12.17 5.86 -8.16
N ALA A 168 11.73 6.07 -6.91
CA ALA A 168 12.31 7.05 -5.99
C ALA A 168 13.83 6.83 -5.72
N TRP A 169 14.28 5.59 -5.68
CA TRP A 169 15.70 5.24 -5.55
C TRP A 169 16.48 5.52 -6.84
N MET A 170 15.96 5.09 -8.00
CA MET A 170 16.58 5.25 -9.31
C MET A 170 16.63 6.69 -9.82
N THR A 171 15.74 7.57 -9.34
CA THR A 171 15.75 9.01 -9.64
C THR A 171 16.49 9.85 -8.59
N SER A 172 17.18 9.23 -7.63
CA SER A 172 17.93 9.95 -6.60
C SER A 172 19.28 10.46 -7.11
N GLU A 173 19.62 11.72 -6.81
CA GLU A 173 20.95 12.29 -7.09
C GLU A 173 22.08 11.62 -6.29
N GLU A 174 21.76 10.84 -5.25
CA GLU A 174 22.74 10.04 -4.50
C GLU A 174 23.19 8.77 -5.26
N GLY A 175 22.56 8.46 -6.39
CA GLY A 175 22.85 7.28 -7.19
C GLY A 175 22.15 6.00 -6.71
N THR A 176 22.46 4.88 -7.35
CA THR A 176 21.73 3.61 -7.22
C THR A 176 22.51 2.56 -6.42
N ASP A 177 22.95 2.92 -5.21
CA ASP A 177 23.74 2.06 -4.34
C ASP A 177 22.97 1.67 -3.06
N ARG A 178 23.56 0.84 -2.20
CA ARG A 178 22.91 0.44 -0.94
C ARG A 178 22.81 1.61 0.05
N VAL A 179 23.74 2.56 0.02
CA VAL A 179 23.72 3.72 0.92
C VAL A 179 22.53 4.63 0.61
N SER A 180 22.28 4.96 -0.66
CA SER A 180 21.14 5.78 -1.06
C SER A 180 19.80 5.09 -0.78
N LEU A 181 19.68 3.77 -1.01
CA LEU A 181 18.47 3.01 -0.68
C LEU A 181 18.17 3.04 0.83
N VAL A 182 19.17 2.75 1.66
CA VAL A 182 19.00 2.73 3.13
C VAL A 182 18.63 4.12 3.68
N ARG A 183 19.19 5.20 3.13
CA ARG A 183 18.79 6.58 3.48
C ARG A 183 17.35 6.88 3.07
N LEU A 184 16.96 6.55 1.84
CA LEU A 184 15.59 6.71 1.34
C LEU A 184 14.57 6.00 2.24
N LEU A 185 14.86 4.76 2.67
CA LEU A 185 14.03 3.97 3.57
C LEU A 185 13.97 4.55 4.99
N HIS A 186 15.10 5.03 5.52
CA HIS A 186 15.16 5.68 6.83
C HIS A 186 14.33 6.96 6.87
N ALA A 187 14.33 7.74 5.79
CA ALA A 187 13.50 8.94 5.66
C ALA A 187 11.98 8.63 5.70
N GLN A 188 11.52 7.51 5.12
CA GLN A 188 10.10 7.14 5.15
C GLN A 188 9.55 6.87 6.56
N ARG A 189 10.42 6.61 7.55
CA ARG A 189 10.01 6.20 8.91
C ARG A 189 9.00 7.14 9.56
N HIS A 190 9.17 8.45 9.36
CA HIS A 190 8.32 9.46 9.98
C HIS A 190 6.93 9.57 9.32
N ALA A 191 6.82 9.33 8.01
CA ALA A 191 5.54 9.28 7.31
C ALA A 191 4.75 8.01 7.63
N VAL A 192 5.46 6.89 7.82
CA VAL A 192 4.87 5.55 8.05
C VAL A 192 4.43 5.33 9.50
N HIS A 193 5.23 5.75 10.48
CA HIS A 193 4.97 5.51 11.91
C HIS A 193 3.55 5.83 12.42
N PRO A 194 2.92 6.98 12.11
CA PRO A 194 1.60 7.33 12.66
C PRO A 194 0.44 6.46 12.12
N ALA A 195 0.65 5.68 11.07
CA ALA A 195 -0.37 4.85 10.43
C ALA A 195 -0.15 3.33 10.62
N LEU A 196 0.73 2.95 11.55
CA LEU A 196 1.02 1.55 11.87
C LEU A 196 -0.11 0.89 12.67
N GLN A 197 -0.42 -0.37 12.35
CA GLN A 197 -1.37 -1.19 13.07
C GLN A 197 -0.65 -2.40 13.70
N GLU A 198 -0.73 -2.51 15.03
CA GLU A 198 -0.02 -3.55 15.81
C GLU A 198 -0.33 -4.98 15.33
N ARG A 199 -1.55 -5.20 14.81
CA ARG A 199 -1.99 -6.49 14.25
C ARG A 199 -1.16 -6.90 13.03
N PHE A 200 -0.75 -5.95 12.18
CA PHE A 200 0.14 -6.24 11.05
C PHE A 200 1.60 -6.30 11.48
N LEU A 201 2.04 -5.43 12.40
CA LEU A 201 3.39 -5.49 12.95
C LEU A 201 3.70 -6.83 13.62
N SER A 202 2.74 -7.39 14.37
CA SER A 202 2.91 -8.71 15.02
C SER A 202 3.10 -9.86 14.02
N ALA A 203 2.52 -9.76 12.81
CA ALA A 203 2.78 -10.71 11.72
C ALA A 203 4.20 -10.60 11.13
N LEU A 204 4.85 -9.44 11.22
CA LEU A 204 6.29 -9.31 10.92
C LEU A 204 7.15 -9.93 12.04
N GLY A 205 6.60 -10.01 13.25
CA GLY A 205 7.29 -10.37 14.50
C GLY A 205 7.60 -9.17 15.40
N MET A 206 7.06 -7.99 15.08
CA MET A 206 7.30 -6.74 15.82
C MET A 206 6.14 -6.49 16.79
N PRO A 207 6.37 -6.43 18.11
CA PRO A 207 5.27 -6.39 19.09
C PRO A 207 4.54 -5.05 19.16
N SER A 208 5.14 -3.93 18.74
CA SER A 208 4.48 -2.61 18.70
C SER A 208 5.13 -1.62 17.75
N ALA A 209 4.41 -0.54 17.41
CA ALA A 209 4.92 0.58 16.61
C ALA A 209 6.18 1.22 17.20
N ALA A 210 6.28 1.30 18.54
CA ALA A 210 7.47 1.79 19.23
C ALA A 210 8.69 0.88 19.00
N THR A 211 8.52 -0.45 19.07
CA THR A 211 9.64 -1.37 18.77
C THR A 211 10.04 -1.36 17.30
N TRP A 212 9.10 -1.12 16.39
CA TRP A 212 9.40 -0.90 14.98
C TRP A 212 10.22 0.40 14.78
N LEU A 213 9.82 1.49 15.43
CA LEU A 213 10.51 2.78 15.35
C LEU A 213 11.94 2.70 15.89
N GLU A 214 12.13 2.02 17.02
CA GLU A 214 13.46 1.76 17.61
C GLU A 214 14.33 0.89 16.70
N SER A 215 13.79 -0.23 16.21
CA SER A 215 14.53 -1.17 15.32
C SER A 215 14.98 -0.57 13.99
N THR A 216 14.40 0.57 13.60
CA THR A 216 14.70 1.29 12.37
C THR A 216 15.45 2.61 12.63
N ALA A 217 15.72 2.96 13.89
CA ALA A 217 16.33 4.24 14.26
C ALA A 217 17.77 4.40 13.77
N ASP A 218 18.54 3.32 13.78
CA ASP A 218 19.93 3.28 13.31
C ASP A 218 20.03 2.69 11.89
N PRO A 219 20.36 3.48 10.85
CA PRO A 219 20.57 2.98 9.50
C PRO A 219 21.93 2.28 9.32
N ASP A 220 22.91 2.51 10.20
CA ASP A 220 24.26 1.92 10.05
C ASP A 220 24.23 0.40 10.22
N ALA A 221 23.21 -0.15 10.90
CA ALA A 221 22.92 -1.59 10.95
C ALA A 221 22.79 -2.25 9.56
N ALA A 222 22.20 -1.55 8.57
CA ALA A 222 22.09 -2.02 7.18
C ALA A 222 23.28 -1.61 6.29
N LEU A 223 24.01 -0.55 6.66
CA LEU A 223 25.20 -0.10 5.92
C LEU A 223 26.45 -0.90 6.26
N ALA A 224 26.54 -1.42 7.49
CA ALA A 224 27.63 -2.23 8.00
C ALA A 224 28.10 -3.26 6.95
N ARG A 225 29.43 -3.38 6.78
CA ARG A 225 29.96 -4.49 5.98
C ARG A 225 29.57 -5.79 6.67
N PRO A 226 29.03 -6.79 5.95
CA PRO A 226 28.75 -8.08 6.56
C PRO A 226 30.05 -8.64 7.12
N VAL A 227 30.12 -8.79 8.45
CA VAL A 227 31.20 -9.51 9.11
C VAL A 227 31.17 -10.92 8.51
N SER A 228 32.20 -11.26 7.73
CA SER A 228 32.23 -12.49 6.94
C SER A 228 31.89 -13.67 7.83
N ALA A 229 30.81 -14.38 7.47
CA ALA A 229 29.96 -15.05 8.45
C ALA A 229 30.75 -15.91 9.45
N ALA A 230 30.82 -15.44 10.70
CA ALA A 230 31.02 -16.33 11.82
C ALA A 230 29.91 -17.38 11.73
N VAL A 231 30.30 -18.63 11.48
CA VAL A 231 29.41 -19.64 10.87
C VAL A 231 28.22 -19.94 11.79
N GLN A 232 27.11 -19.25 11.54
CA GLN A 232 25.80 -19.56 12.08
C GLN A 232 25.43 -20.95 11.58
N THR A 233 25.41 -21.94 12.47
CA THR A 233 25.36 -23.38 12.17
C THR A 233 23.96 -23.87 11.77
N ARG A 234 23.33 -23.19 10.80
CA ARG A 234 22.09 -23.63 10.12
C ARG A 234 22.35 -24.82 9.19
N HIS A 235 22.88 -25.93 9.72
CA HIS A 235 23.09 -27.15 8.94
C HIS A 235 22.95 -28.50 9.69
N ASP A 236 22.51 -28.52 10.95
CA ASP A 236 22.35 -29.79 11.68
C ASP A 236 20.97 -30.47 11.55
N GLU A 237 19.89 -29.77 11.18
CA GLU A 237 18.56 -30.39 10.93
C GLU A 237 18.64 -31.53 9.89
N GLY A 238 19.12 -31.22 8.68
CA GLY A 238 19.30 -32.22 7.62
C GLY A 238 20.34 -33.29 7.95
N LYS A 239 21.33 -32.97 8.79
CA LYS A 239 22.39 -33.90 9.21
C LYS A 239 21.89 -34.86 10.29
N ARG A 240 21.05 -34.39 11.22
CA ARG A 240 20.38 -35.17 12.27
C ARG A 240 19.32 -36.10 11.66
N ARG A 241 18.51 -35.63 10.69
CA ARG A 241 17.56 -36.49 9.95
C ARG A 241 18.27 -37.57 9.14
N ARG A 242 19.38 -37.26 8.44
CA ARG A 242 20.18 -38.28 7.74
C ARG A 242 20.84 -39.27 8.70
N ARG A 243 21.40 -38.82 9.83
CA ARG A 243 21.95 -39.71 10.87
C ARG A 243 20.89 -40.64 11.46
N ALA A 244 19.68 -40.14 11.74
CA ALA A 244 18.57 -40.96 12.22
C ALA A 244 18.17 -42.04 11.20
N LEU A 245 18.08 -41.70 9.90
CA LEU A 245 17.81 -42.68 8.83
C LEU A 245 18.91 -43.76 8.74
N TRP A 246 20.19 -43.40 8.88
CA TRP A 246 21.29 -44.37 8.92
C TRP A 246 21.22 -45.29 10.15
N VAL A 247 20.85 -44.77 11.34
CA VAL A 247 20.66 -45.60 12.54
C VAL A 247 19.47 -46.54 12.40
N ILE A 248 18.36 -46.09 11.81
CA ILE A 248 17.19 -46.94 11.51
C ILE A 248 17.57 -48.03 10.51
N LEU A 249 18.31 -47.71 9.45
CA LEU A 249 18.77 -48.68 8.46
C LEU A 249 19.71 -49.74 9.06
N LEU A 250 20.61 -49.33 9.96
CA LEU A 250 21.55 -50.22 10.64
C LEU A 250 20.82 -51.14 11.65
N LEU A 251 19.83 -50.62 12.39
CA LEU A 251 18.95 -51.43 13.23
C LEU A 251 18.15 -52.45 12.41
N LEU A 252 17.59 -52.04 11.27
CA LEU A 252 16.81 -52.93 10.39
C LEU A 252 17.70 -54.04 9.80
N LEU A 253 18.94 -53.71 9.40
CA LEU A 253 19.95 -54.69 8.99
C LEU A 253 20.33 -55.65 10.12
N ALA A 254 20.49 -55.16 11.36
CA ALA A 254 20.79 -56.00 12.52
C ALA A 254 19.65 -56.97 12.85
N VAL A 255 18.38 -56.53 12.73
CA VAL A 255 17.21 -57.41 12.86
C VAL A 255 17.16 -58.45 11.74
N LEU A 256 17.46 -58.07 10.49
CA LEU A 256 17.54 -59.02 9.37
C LEU A 256 18.62 -60.10 9.60
N LEU A 257 19.81 -59.70 10.06
CA LEU A 257 20.89 -60.64 10.40
C LEU A 257 20.53 -61.54 11.59
N LEU A 258 19.81 -61.02 12.59
CA LEU A 258 19.32 -61.82 13.72
C LEU A 258 18.26 -62.84 13.30
N LEU A 259 17.33 -62.46 12.43
CA LEU A 259 16.33 -63.38 11.85
C LEU A 259 16.99 -64.46 10.99
N ALA A 260 17.98 -64.09 10.15
CA ALA A 260 18.78 -65.05 9.39
C ALA A 260 19.52 -66.03 10.32
N TYR A 261 20.16 -65.53 11.38
CA TYR A 261 20.85 -66.35 12.39
C TYR A 261 19.91 -67.32 13.13
N CYS A 262 18.68 -66.89 13.45
CA CYS A 262 17.65 -67.77 13.99
C CYS A 262 17.21 -68.85 12.99
N SER A 263 17.00 -68.51 11.72
CA SER A 263 16.66 -69.50 10.69
C SER A 263 17.80 -70.51 10.41
N HIS A 264 19.05 -70.13 10.66
CA HIS A 264 20.22 -71.02 10.52
C HIS A 264 20.47 -71.87 11.79
N ARG A 265 19.59 -71.84 12.79
CA ARG A 265 19.71 -72.55 14.07
C ARG A 265 18.60 -73.57 14.35
N THR A 266 17.90 -74.06 13.32
CA THR A 266 16.88 -75.11 13.44
C THR A 266 17.30 -76.46 12.84
N PRO A 267 18.15 -77.26 13.52
CA PRO A 267 18.13 -78.71 13.35
C PRO A 267 16.89 -79.25 14.09
N GLY A 268 15.90 -79.74 13.35
CA GLY A 268 14.65 -80.28 13.92
C GLY A 268 14.68 -81.78 14.20
N THR A 269 13.66 -82.29 14.90
CA THR A 269 13.23 -83.70 14.94
C THR A 269 11.74 -83.76 15.34
N THR A 270 11.03 -84.80 14.91
CA THR A 270 9.59 -85.11 15.15
C THR A 270 9.34 -85.54 16.62
N GLU A 271 8.13 -85.83 17.17
CA GLU A 271 6.93 -86.55 16.71
C GLU A 271 5.85 -86.48 17.88
N LYS A 272 4.48 -86.56 17.83
CA LYS A 272 3.38 -86.57 16.81
C LYS A 272 2.00 -86.89 17.45
N ALA A 273 0.91 -86.30 16.92
CA ALA A 273 -0.52 -86.61 17.15
C ALA A 273 -1.08 -86.41 18.59
N ALA A 274 -2.39 -86.30 18.85
CA ALA A 274 -3.59 -86.47 18.00
C ALA A 274 -4.76 -85.54 18.43
N GLU A 275 -5.67 -85.23 17.48
CA GLU A 275 -7.13 -84.94 17.62
C GLU A 275 -7.62 -83.80 18.56
N THR A 276 -8.77 -83.12 18.34
CA THR A 276 -9.86 -83.25 17.34
C THR A 276 -10.53 -81.90 17.06
N ALA A 277 -11.24 -81.78 15.92
CA ALA A 277 -12.42 -80.91 15.68
C ALA A 277 -12.25 -79.37 15.69
N SER A 278 -13.12 -78.56 15.04
CA SER A 278 -13.94 -78.78 13.83
C SER A 278 -14.54 -77.43 13.37
N ALA A 279 -14.60 -77.19 12.05
CA ALA A 279 -15.45 -76.19 11.38
C ALA A 279 -15.25 -74.70 11.78
N ALA A 280 -15.92 -73.71 11.18
CA ALA A 280 -16.10 -73.40 9.75
C ALA A 280 -16.67 -71.97 9.63
N SER A 281 -16.59 -71.34 8.45
CA SER A 281 -17.35 -70.13 8.06
C SER A 281 -17.05 -68.81 8.82
N ALA A 282 -17.35 -67.63 8.28
CA ALA A 282 -17.45 -67.21 6.86
C ALA A 282 -17.34 -65.68 6.72
N VAL A 283 -17.05 -65.23 5.50
CA VAL A 283 -17.45 -63.92 4.94
C VAL A 283 -19.00 -63.87 4.79
N PRO A 284 -19.70 -62.71 4.79
CA PRO A 284 -19.33 -61.54 3.97
C PRO A 284 -19.65 -60.15 4.56
N ALA A 285 -19.46 -59.13 3.71
CA ALA A 285 -19.81 -57.74 3.95
C ALA A 285 -21.32 -57.47 3.88
N SER A 286 -21.72 -56.25 4.28
CA SER A 286 -22.86 -55.56 3.67
C SER A 286 -22.67 -54.04 3.73
N SER A 287 -23.39 -53.32 2.88
CA SER A 287 -23.34 -51.87 2.69
C SER A 287 -24.71 -51.24 2.97
N SER A 288 -24.76 -50.06 3.61
CA SER A 288 -26.03 -49.33 3.79
C SER A 288 -25.88 -47.80 3.85
N GLN A 289 -26.06 -47.19 2.69
CA GLN A 289 -26.78 -45.90 2.47
C GLN A 289 -28.32 -46.20 2.53
N PRO A 290 -29.29 -45.24 2.62
CA PRO A 290 -29.27 -43.76 2.69
C PRO A 290 -30.03 -43.13 3.89
N ALA A 291 -29.98 -41.77 3.97
CA ALA A 291 -31.07 -40.81 4.26
C ALA A 291 -30.49 -39.57 5.00
N SER A 292 -30.73 -38.30 4.67
CA SER A 292 -31.81 -37.56 3.97
C SER A 292 -33.01 -37.16 4.84
N SER A 293 -32.95 -35.95 5.40
CA SER A 293 -34.09 -35.15 5.84
C SER A 293 -33.76 -33.66 5.74
N ALA A 294 -34.79 -32.83 5.55
CA ALA A 294 -34.70 -31.37 5.42
C ALA A 294 -35.67 -30.69 6.40
N THR A 295 -36.05 -29.43 6.14
CA THR A 295 -36.99 -28.58 6.92
C THR A 295 -36.52 -28.18 8.34
N ALA A 296 -36.90 -27.01 8.89
CA ALA A 296 -37.76 -25.93 8.36
C ALA A 296 -37.37 -24.54 8.92
N ALA A 297 -37.93 -23.50 8.31
CA ALA A 297 -37.76 -22.09 8.67
C ALA A 297 -38.66 -21.62 9.83
N SER A 298 -38.25 -20.54 10.50
CA SER A 298 -39.10 -19.61 11.28
C SER A 298 -38.27 -18.33 11.49
N ALA A 299 -38.53 -17.21 10.79
CA ALA A 299 -39.60 -16.22 10.97
C ALA A 299 -39.26 -15.11 11.99
N ALA A 300 -39.60 -13.86 11.65
CA ALA A 300 -39.33 -12.66 12.44
C ALA A 300 -40.39 -12.40 13.53
N PRO A 301 -40.23 -11.33 14.34
CA PRO A 301 -41.13 -10.20 14.14
C PRO A 301 -40.44 -8.82 14.15
N ALA A 302 -41.18 -7.80 13.72
CA ALA A 302 -40.81 -6.37 13.79
C ALA A 302 -41.71 -5.62 14.80
N VAL A 303 -41.33 -4.38 15.14
CA VAL A 303 -42.25 -3.32 15.62
C VAL A 303 -41.66 -1.93 15.35
N ASP A 304 -42.54 -0.95 15.18
CA ASP A 304 -42.30 0.38 14.62
C ASP A 304 -41.74 1.43 15.60
N LYS A 305 -41.15 2.50 15.03
CA LYS A 305 -41.78 3.84 15.15
C LYS A 305 -41.35 4.86 14.09
N ALA A 306 -42.31 5.68 13.64
CA ALA A 306 -42.11 6.91 12.88
C ALA A 306 -41.60 8.06 13.81
N SER A 307 -41.13 9.23 13.35
CA SER A 307 -41.77 10.12 12.35
C SER A 307 -40.86 11.29 11.90
N GLU A 308 -41.41 12.10 10.98
CA GLU A 308 -41.22 13.56 10.86
C GLU A 308 -40.09 14.14 9.96
N SER A 309 -40.45 14.23 8.67
CA SER A 309 -40.45 15.47 7.86
C SER A 309 -39.33 16.51 7.99
N ALA A 310 -38.59 16.70 6.89
CA ALA A 310 -38.22 18.03 6.40
C ALA A 310 -38.06 17.99 4.87
N ALA A 311 -39.13 18.30 4.13
CA ALA A 311 -39.04 18.55 2.69
C ALA A 311 -38.81 20.05 2.44
N SER A 312 -37.80 20.40 1.63
CA SER A 312 -37.61 21.75 1.10
C SER A 312 -37.63 21.72 -0.42
N SER A 313 -38.68 22.29 -0.98
CA SER A 313 -38.81 22.50 -2.43
C SER A 313 -37.97 23.70 -2.88
N VAL A 314 -37.22 23.52 -3.96
CA VAL A 314 -36.92 24.58 -4.95
C VAL A 314 -36.89 23.89 -6.31
N GLU A 315 -37.97 23.93 -7.09
CA GLU A 315 -38.41 25.04 -7.95
C GLU A 315 -37.65 25.03 -9.30
N SER A 316 -38.28 24.47 -10.32
CA SER A 316 -37.73 24.42 -11.69
C SER A 316 -37.93 25.77 -12.39
N VAL A 317 -36.92 26.64 -12.32
CA VAL A 317 -36.94 27.94 -13.03
C VAL A 317 -36.14 27.86 -14.33
N LYS A 318 -36.78 28.12 -15.46
CA LYS A 318 -36.13 28.35 -16.76
C LYS A 318 -35.73 29.84 -16.93
N PRO A 319 -34.78 30.18 -17.83
CA PRO A 319 -33.77 31.19 -17.54
C PRO A 319 -34.30 32.62 -17.45
N GLN A 320 -33.70 33.37 -16.52
CA GLN A 320 -33.69 34.82 -16.50
C GLN A 320 -32.28 35.27 -16.87
N VAL A 321 -32.10 35.89 -18.04
CA VAL A 321 -30.80 36.43 -18.45
C VAL A 321 -30.55 37.73 -17.67
N GLY A 322 -29.90 37.60 -16.52
CA GLY A 322 -29.50 38.73 -15.69
C GLY A 322 -28.23 39.39 -16.24
N THR A 323 -28.23 40.72 -16.32
CA THR A 323 -27.09 41.55 -16.80
C THR A 323 -25.90 41.60 -15.83
N THR A 324 -25.74 40.57 -14.99
CA THR A 324 -24.69 40.47 -13.97
C THR A 324 -23.71 39.38 -14.40
N PRO A 325 -22.41 39.67 -14.56
CA PRO A 325 -21.42 38.67 -14.95
C PRO A 325 -21.39 37.50 -13.94
N PRO A 326 -21.55 36.24 -14.39
CA PRO A 326 -21.58 35.09 -13.50
C PRO A 326 -20.21 34.82 -12.88
N LEU A 327 -20.22 34.51 -11.58
CA LEU A 327 -19.11 33.84 -10.90
C LEU A 327 -19.17 32.35 -11.28
N LEU A 328 -18.11 31.81 -11.87
CA LEU A 328 -17.92 30.36 -11.97
C LEU A 328 -17.08 29.91 -10.78
N ASP A 329 -17.63 29.04 -9.95
CA ASP A 329 -16.90 28.32 -8.91
C ASP A 329 -16.76 26.83 -9.30
N VAL A 330 -15.56 26.29 -9.13
CA VAL A 330 -15.20 24.91 -9.48
C VAL A 330 -14.58 24.24 -8.27
N ARG A 331 -15.34 23.36 -7.60
CA ARG A 331 -14.85 22.63 -6.43
C ARG A 331 -14.02 21.41 -6.83
N PHE A 332 -12.99 21.10 -6.03
CA PHE A 332 -12.02 20.03 -6.27
C PHE A 332 -12.00 19.01 -5.13
N SER A 333 -11.66 17.75 -5.47
CA SER A 333 -11.37 16.73 -4.48
C SER A 333 -10.06 17.02 -3.71
N TYR A 334 -9.88 16.35 -2.57
CA TYR A 334 -8.69 16.52 -1.73
C TYR A 334 -7.40 16.25 -2.49
N ALA A 335 -6.37 17.08 -2.24
CA ALA A 335 -5.06 17.07 -2.91
C ALA A 335 -5.07 17.15 -4.46
N SER A 336 -6.24 17.33 -5.10
CA SER A 336 -6.42 17.22 -6.56
C SER A 336 -6.56 18.58 -7.24
N ALA A 337 -6.12 18.64 -8.49
CA ALA A 337 -6.42 19.68 -9.48
C ALA A 337 -7.10 19.12 -10.75
N ALA A 338 -7.55 17.87 -10.73
CA ALA A 338 -8.38 17.31 -11.78
C ALA A 338 -9.79 17.93 -11.73
N LEU A 339 -10.33 18.33 -12.88
CA LEU A 339 -11.66 18.92 -12.97
C LEU A 339 -12.74 17.86 -12.72
N PRO A 340 -13.87 18.22 -12.06
CA PRO A 340 -15.05 17.36 -11.97
C PRO A 340 -15.62 16.96 -13.34
N ASP A 341 -16.21 15.77 -13.45
CA ASP A 341 -16.82 15.28 -14.68
C ASP A 341 -18.00 16.17 -15.16
N ASP A 342 -18.71 16.78 -14.22
CA ASP A 342 -19.81 17.72 -14.46
C ASP A 342 -19.34 19.14 -14.81
N PHE A 343 -18.03 19.43 -14.80
CA PHE A 343 -17.47 20.76 -15.08
C PHE A 343 -18.03 21.38 -16.38
N LYS A 344 -18.21 20.59 -17.45
CA LYS A 344 -18.77 21.08 -18.72
C LYS A 344 -20.23 21.53 -18.61
N GLN A 345 -20.99 20.96 -17.69
CA GLN A 345 -22.37 21.36 -17.40
C GLN A 345 -22.37 22.60 -16.48
N THR A 346 -21.60 22.56 -15.40
CA THR A 346 -21.47 23.65 -14.42
C THR A 346 -20.90 24.95 -15.03
N ALA A 347 -19.97 24.85 -15.97
CA ALA A 347 -19.42 26.00 -16.70
C ALA A 347 -20.26 26.44 -17.92
N SER A 348 -21.34 25.74 -18.28
CA SER A 348 -22.05 25.97 -19.56
C SER A 348 -22.67 27.37 -19.68
N GLU A 349 -23.34 27.84 -18.63
CA GLU A 349 -23.95 29.18 -18.57
C GLU A 349 -22.88 30.29 -18.56
N TRP A 350 -21.77 30.07 -17.85
CA TRP A 350 -20.63 30.97 -17.83
C TRP A 350 -19.95 31.09 -19.21
N VAL A 351 -19.76 29.96 -19.91
CA VAL A 351 -19.18 29.93 -21.26
C VAL A 351 -20.11 30.57 -22.29
N ALA A 352 -21.44 30.49 -22.11
CA ALA A 352 -22.39 31.23 -22.94
C ALA A 352 -22.22 32.75 -22.74
N TYR A 353 -22.26 33.23 -21.48
CA TYR A 353 -22.02 34.64 -21.15
C TYR A 353 -20.68 35.16 -21.71
N ALA A 354 -19.60 34.40 -21.53
CA ALA A 354 -18.27 34.77 -22.02
C ALA A 354 -18.22 34.91 -23.55
N LYS A 355 -19.06 34.18 -24.31
CA LYS A 355 -19.15 34.27 -25.78
C LYS A 355 -20.03 35.43 -26.25
N GLU A 356 -21.04 35.80 -25.49
CA GLU A 356 -21.90 36.96 -25.78
C GLU A 356 -21.19 38.29 -25.47
N HIS A 357 -20.36 38.32 -24.42
CA HIS A 357 -19.56 39.48 -24.01
C HIS A 357 -18.09 39.31 -24.41
N ALA A 358 -17.78 39.45 -25.70
CA ALA A 358 -16.42 39.22 -26.25
C ALA A 358 -15.32 40.15 -25.68
N ASP A 359 -15.71 41.31 -25.17
CA ASP A 359 -14.87 42.32 -24.53
C ASP A 359 -14.56 42.05 -23.05
N ALA A 360 -15.35 41.19 -22.38
CA ALA A 360 -15.16 40.90 -20.96
C ALA A 360 -13.84 40.17 -20.69
N MET A 361 -13.05 40.72 -19.75
CA MET A 361 -11.82 40.14 -19.21
C MET A 361 -12.11 39.38 -17.91
N PHE A 362 -11.31 38.36 -17.61
CA PHE A 362 -11.53 37.47 -16.46
C PHE A 362 -10.26 37.28 -15.60
N GLU A 363 -10.48 37.11 -14.30
CA GLU A 363 -9.47 36.67 -13.33
C GLU A 363 -9.77 35.24 -12.87
N VAL A 364 -8.80 34.34 -12.99
CA VAL A 364 -8.88 32.98 -12.43
C VAL A 364 -8.05 32.93 -11.16
N THR A 365 -8.67 32.59 -10.03
CA THR A 365 -8.01 32.42 -8.74
C THR A 365 -8.19 30.99 -8.24
N GLY A 366 -7.09 30.32 -7.91
CA GLY A 366 -7.12 29.00 -7.29
C GLY A 366 -7.09 29.09 -5.77
N PHE A 367 -7.80 28.17 -5.11
CA PHE A 367 -7.89 28.09 -3.66
C PHE A 367 -7.50 26.70 -3.13
N ALA A 368 -6.92 26.68 -1.94
CA ALA A 368 -6.65 25.46 -1.18
C ALA A 368 -6.88 25.67 0.32
N ASP A 369 -7.15 24.59 1.04
CA ASP A 369 -7.20 24.59 2.51
C ASP A 369 -5.79 24.73 3.12
N ASP A 370 -5.74 25.05 4.41
CA ASP A 370 -4.51 25.23 5.20
C ASP A 370 -3.90 23.91 5.72
N THR A 371 -4.45 22.74 5.33
CA THR A 371 -3.93 21.44 5.74
C THR A 371 -2.57 21.14 5.09
N GLY A 372 -1.49 21.23 5.85
CA GLY A 372 -0.16 20.78 5.45
C GLY A 372 0.83 21.92 5.18
N GLU A 373 1.66 21.76 4.14
CA GLU A 373 2.69 22.75 3.80
C GLU A 373 2.13 23.84 2.87
N GLN A 374 2.26 25.11 3.29
CA GLN A 374 1.76 26.27 2.56
C GLN A 374 2.21 26.29 1.09
N ALA A 375 3.51 26.08 0.82
CA ALA A 375 4.04 26.12 -0.55
C ALA A 375 3.47 25.03 -1.46
N LEU A 376 3.16 23.85 -0.92
CA LEU A 376 2.49 22.77 -1.68
C LEU A 376 1.02 23.10 -1.96
N ASN A 377 0.35 23.76 -1.02
CA ASN A 377 -1.05 24.14 -1.17
C ASN A 377 -1.20 25.36 -2.11
N GLU A 378 -0.22 26.28 -2.12
CA GLU A 378 -0.11 27.37 -3.11
C GLU A 378 0.08 26.80 -4.52
N HIS A 379 1.03 25.88 -4.71
CA HIS A 379 1.23 25.19 -5.99
C HIS A 379 0.00 24.34 -6.39
N LEU A 380 -0.73 23.75 -5.45
CA LEU A 380 -1.96 23.02 -5.74
C LEU A 380 -3.08 23.96 -6.22
N ALA A 381 -3.25 25.11 -5.55
CA ALA A 381 -4.17 26.15 -5.94
C ALA A 381 -3.83 26.71 -7.35
N ASP A 382 -2.56 26.98 -7.63
CA ASP A 382 -2.10 27.41 -8.96
C ASP A 382 -2.52 26.42 -10.07
N ARG A 383 -2.31 25.12 -9.86
CA ARG A 383 -2.72 24.08 -10.83
C ARG A 383 -4.23 24.00 -11.01
N ARG A 384 -5.03 24.29 -9.97
CA ARG A 384 -6.51 24.36 -10.09
C ARG A 384 -6.95 25.50 -11.00
N ALA A 385 -6.33 26.68 -10.85
CA ALA A 385 -6.58 27.83 -11.73
C ALA A 385 -6.18 27.52 -13.19
N GLU A 386 -5.03 26.89 -13.39
CA GLU A 386 -4.56 26.49 -14.72
C GLU A 386 -5.45 25.44 -15.38
N ALA A 387 -5.93 24.44 -14.63
CA ALA A 387 -6.87 23.44 -15.12
C ALA A 387 -8.20 24.04 -15.58
N VAL A 388 -8.81 24.91 -14.77
CA VAL A 388 -10.05 25.62 -15.15
C VAL A 388 -9.82 26.50 -16.39
N MET A 389 -8.75 27.28 -16.42
CA MET A 389 -8.42 28.15 -17.55
C MET A 389 -8.22 27.36 -18.85
N ALA A 390 -7.46 26.26 -18.81
CA ALA A 390 -7.24 25.40 -19.97
C ALA A 390 -8.54 24.77 -20.50
N ALA A 391 -9.45 24.36 -19.62
CA ALA A 391 -10.73 23.77 -20.02
C ALA A 391 -11.75 24.80 -20.53
N LEU A 392 -11.72 26.04 -20.04
CA LEU A 392 -12.52 27.15 -20.61
C LEU A 392 -11.99 27.58 -21.99
N VAL A 393 -10.68 27.58 -22.19
CA VAL A 393 -10.07 27.75 -23.52
C VAL A 393 -10.48 26.63 -24.47
N ALA A 394 -10.45 25.37 -24.01
CA ALA A 394 -10.95 24.22 -24.79
C ALA A 394 -12.47 24.26 -25.05
N ALA A 395 -13.24 24.98 -24.23
CA ALA A 395 -14.66 25.26 -24.47
C ALA A 395 -14.90 26.42 -25.46
N GLY A 396 -13.84 27.08 -25.95
CA GLY A 396 -13.89 28.15 -26.94
C GLY A 396 -14.06 29.55 -26.34
N VAL A 397 -13.25 29.89 -25.33
CA VAL A 397 -13.09 31.26 -24.82
C VAL A 397 -11.61 31.66 -24.96
N ASP A 398 -11.32 32.82 -25.55
CA ASP A 398 -9.96 33.14 -25.99
C ASP A 398 -8.97 33.32 -24.83
N THR A 399 -7.81 32.66 -24.90
CA THR A 399 -6.72 32.73 -23.92
C THR A 399 -6.34 34.15 -23.45
N PRO A 400 -6.16 35.18 -24.32
CA PRO A 400 -5.79 36.53 -23.87
C PRO A 400 -6.83 37.23 -23.00
N ARG A 401 -8.04 36.68 -22.85
CA ARG A 401 -9.11 37.21 -21.99
C ARG A 401 -8.96 36.79 -20.52
N PHE A 402 -8.09 35.82 -20.24
CA PHE A 402 -7.84 35.32 -18.90
C PHE A 402 -6.56 35.90 -18.30
N SER A 403 -6.59 36.13 -17.00
CA SER A 403 -5.43 36.44 -16.18
C SER A 403 -5.45 35.58 -14.92
N LYS A 404 -4.30 35.00 -14.54
CA LYS A 404 -4.18 34.19 -13.32
C LYS A 404 -3.81 35.10 -12.14
N ALA A 405 -4.59 35.06 -11.07
CA ALA A 405 -4.26 35.70 -9.80
C ALA A 405 -3.23 34.88 -9.01
N ALA A 406 -2.66 35.45 -7.96
CA ALA A 406 -1.88 34.66 -6.99
C ALA A 406 -2.80 33.63 -6.29
N PRO A 407 -2.30 32.41 -6.01
CA PRO A 407 -3.05 31.38 -5.29
C PRO A 407 -3.43 31.86 -3.88
N ARG A 408 -4.54 31.33 -3.34
CA ARG A 408 -5.04 31.69 -2.01
C ARG A 408 -5.20 30.47 -1.10
N ILE A 409 -4.68 30.58 0.11
CA ILE A 409 -4.88 29.60 1.18
C ILE A 409 -6.00 30.06 2.09
N VAL A 410 -6.93 29.17 2.43
CA VAL A 410 -8.14 29.48 3.19
C VAL A 410 -8.25 28.55 4.40
N SER A 411 -8.03 29.13 5.59
CA SER A 411 -8.23 28.46 6.87
C SER A 411 -9.71 28.52 7.29
N GLN A 412 -10.45 27.43 7.04
CA GLN A 412 -11.80 27.24 7.58
C GLN A 412 -11.90 25.95 8.39
N ALA A 413 -11.89 26.11 9.72
CA ALA A 413 -11.87 25.02 10.70
C ALA A 413 -13.12 24.12 10.73
N THR A 414 -14.14 24.41 9.91
CA THR A 414 -15.43 23.67 9.86
C THR A 414 -15.74 23.03 8.52
N ASP A 415 -15.18 23.52 7.40
CA ASP A 415 -15.37 22.91 6.08
C ASP A 415 -14.13 23.12 5.18
N ALA A 416 -13.18 22.19 5.28
CA ALA A 416 -12.02 22.14 4.39
C ALA A 416 -12.37 21.68 2.95
N ALA A 417 -13.59 21.22 2.66
CA ALA A 417 -14.03 20.93 1.30
C ALA A 417 -14.50 22.21 0.57
N ALA A 418 -15.15 23.14 1.27
CA ALA A 418 -15.47 24.47 0.76
C ALA A 418 -14.20 25.26 0.36
N ALA A 419 -13.10 25.11 1.10
CA ALA A 419 -11.82 25.75 0.78
C ALA A 419 -11.08 25.18 -0.45
N ARG A 420 -11.57 24.10 -1.08
CA ARG A 420 -10.93 23.42 -2.23
C ARG A 420 -11.65 23.76 -3.52
N HIS A 421 -11.38 24.95 -4.06
CA HIS A 421 -12.06 25.40 -5.27
C HIS A 421 -11.16 26.27 -6.17
N ALA A 422 -11.69 26.70 -7.32
CA ALA A 422 -11.12 27.77 -8.12
C ALA A 422 -12.24 28.63 -8.70
N GLU A 423 -12.10 29.95 -8.56
CA GLU A 423 -13.08 30.94 -8.98
C GLU A 423 -12.64 31.60 -10.30
N VAL A 424 -13.58 31.83 -11.21
CA VAL A 424 -13.42 32.74 -12.35
C VAL A 424 -14.33 33.93 -12.15
N ARG A 425 -13.73 35.11 -11.96
CA ARG A 425 -14.41 36.39 -11.81
C ARG A 425 -14.27 37.27 -13.06
N PRO A 426 -15.27 38.11 -13.38
CA PRO A 426 -15.06 39.25 -14.27
C PRO A 426 -14.03 40.22 -13.69
N LYS A 427 -13.28 40.91 -14.54
CA LYS A 427 -12.59 42.15 -14.16
C LYS A 427 -13.50 43.36 -14.40
N PRO A 428 -13.53 44.33 -13.47
CA PRO A 428 -14.28 45.57 -13.61
C PRO A 428 -13.58 46.59 -14.53
#